data_AF-A0A435FEL5-F1
#
_entry.id   AF-A0A435FEL5-F1
#
_cell.length_a   1.000
_cell.length_b   1.000
_cell.length_c   1.000
_cell.angle_alpha   90.00
_cell.angle_beta   90.00
_cell.angle_gamma   90.00
#
_symmetry.space_group_name_H-M   'P 1'
#
loop_
_entity.id
_entity.type
_entity.pdbx_description
1 polymer ?
#
loop_
_entity_poly.entity_id
_entity_poly.type
_entity_poly.pdbx_seq_one_letter_code
_entity_poly.pdbx_strand_id
1 'polypeptide(L)'
;LLVAGLTRRIDRRLVVTGFTVLLIVSGLAVTFASNFALLMVGRALLGVAIGGFWSMSTAIVMRLVPQGMVPKGLAMLNAGNAIAATIAAPLGSFLGAYIGWRGAFFLVVPLGLLALVWQWISLPALPPRQRKRPGNPLALLGRLPVAIGMASIMMLFMGQFALFTYLRPFLESVTRLDIAALSAILLAMGLAGVLGT
;
A
#
# COMPACT_ATOMS: atom_id res chain seq x y z
N LEU A 1 12.43 -4.44 3.06
CA LEU A 1 13.90 -4.67 2.99
C LEU A 1 14.30 -6.15 2.78
N LEU A 2 13.60 -7.13 3.39
CA LEU A 2 13.84 -8.57 3.15
C LEU A 2 13.67 -8.97 1.67
N VAL A 3 12.63 -8.45 1.00
CA VAL A 3 12.40 -8.77 -0.42
C VAL A 3 13.53 -8.25 -1.32
N ALA A 4 14.08 -7.06 -1.05
CA ALA A 4 15.22 -6.53 -1.79
C ALA A 4 16.52 -7.33 -1.57
N GLY A 5 16.63 -8.07 -0.45
CA GLY A 5 17.72 -8.99 -0.16
C GLY A 5 17.58 -10.33 -0.89
N LEU A 6 16.39 -10.94 -0.87
CA LEU A 6 16.08 -12.21 -1.55
C LEU A 6 16.06 -12.08 -3.07
N THR A 7 15.65 -10.94 -3.60
CA THR A 7 15.55 -10.71 -5.06
C THR A 7 16.81 -10.10 -5.68
N ARG A 8 17.93 -10.08 -4.95
CA ARG A 8 19.23 -9.54 -5.43
C ARG A 8 19.74 -10.17 -6.72
N ARG A 9 19.35 -11.42 -7.01
CA ARG A 9 19.75 -12.18 -8.20
C ARG A 9 18.65 -12.29 -9.26
N ILE A 10 17.45 -11.78 -8.98
CA ILE A 10 16.27 -11.91 -9.82
C ILE A 10 16.05 -10.58 -10.54
N ASP A 11 15.68 -10.64 -11.82
CA ASP A 11 15.29 -9.46 -12.58
C ASP A 11 14.21 -8.67 -11.83
N ARG A 12 14.42 -7.36 -11.67
CA ARG A 12 13.48 -6.51 -10.91
C ARG A 12 12.08 -6.52 -11.51
N ARG A 13 11.98 -6.75 -12.82
CA ARG A 13 10.73 -6.98 -13.53
C ARG A 13 9.98 -8.19 -12.98
N LEU A 14 10.64 -9.33 -12.78
CA LEU A 14 10.02 -10.54 -12.22
C LEU A 14 9.53 -10.32 -10.79
N VAL A 15 10.26 -9.53 -10.00
CA VAL A 15 9.86 -9.23 -8.61
C VAL A 15 8.58 -8.42 -8.55
N VAL A 16 8.51 -7.33 -9.31
CA VAL A 16 7.29 -6.50 -9.32
C VAL A 16 6.13 -7.26 -9.95
N THR A 17 6.39 -8.06 -10.98
CA THR A 17 5.37 -8.93 -11.58
C THR A 17 4.87 -9.94 -10.56
N GLY A 18 5.76 -10.52 -9.75
CA GLY A 18 5.41 -11.41 -8.64
C GLY A 18 4.56 -10.72 -7.56
N PHE A 19 4.83 -9.47 -7.22
CA PHE A 19 3.98 -8.71 -6.30
C PHE A 19 2.60 -8.40 -6.88
N THR A 20 2.52 -8.08 -8.16
CA THR A 20 1.24 -7.87 -8.85
C THR A 20 0.44 -9.17 -8.89
N VAL A 21 1.07 -10.31 -9.16
CA VAL A 21 0.44 -11.64 -9.05
C VAL A 21 -0.03 -11.91 -7.62
N LEU A 22 0.81 -11.61 -6.61
CA LEU A 22 0.45 -11.80 -5.20
C LEU A 22 -0.76 -10.95 -4.80
N LEU A 23 -0.87 -9.73 -5.33
CA LEU A 23 -2.02 -8.86 -5.14
C LEU A 23 -3.29 -9.46 -5.77
N ILE A 24 -3.19 -10.03 -6.97
CA ILE A 24 -4.31 -10.72 -7.63
C ILE A 24 -4.75 -11.95 -6.82
N VAL A 25 -3.80 -12.78 -6.39
CA VAL A 25 -4.07 -13.97 -5.57
C VAL A 25 -4.73 -13.58 -4.24
N SER A 26 -4.24 -12.52 -3.60
CA SER A 26 -4.86 -11.95 -2.39
C SER A 26 -6.29 -11.49 -2.66
N GLY A 27 -6.53 -10.74 -3.75
CA GLY A 27 -7.87 -10.28 -4.14
C GLY A 27 -8.83 -11.45 -4.38
N LEU A 28 -8.38 -12.50 -5.05
CA LEU A 28 -9.15 -13.74 -5.25
C LEU A 28 -9.44 -14.45 -3.92
N ALA A 29 -8.44 -14.58 -3.04
CA ALA A 29 -8.61 -15.20 -1.73
C ALA A 29 -9.63 -14.46 -0.87
N VAL A 30 -9.64 -13.12 -0.90
CA VAL A 30 -10.65 -12.30 -0.23
C VAL A 30 -12.02 -12.46 -0.89
N THR A 31 -12.07 -12.47 -2.22
CA THR A 31 -13.32 -12.62 -2.99
C THR A 31 -14.00 -13.95 -2.72
N PHE A 32 -13.24 -15.03 -2.57
CA PHE A 32 -13.74 -16.39 -2.30
C PHE A 32 -13.69 -16.77 -0.81
N ALA A 33 -13.39 -15.82 0.10
CA ALA A 33 -13.24 -16.12 1.51
C ALA A 33 -14.52 -16.75 2.09
N SER A 34 -14.43 -18.02 2.52
CA SER A 34 -15.53 -18.75 3.16
C SER A 34 -15.52 -18.65 4.68
N ASN A 35 -14.39 -18.22 5.25
CA ASN A 35 -14.22 -18.02 6.69
C ASN A 35 -13.30 -16.81 6.96
N PHE A 36 -13.32 -16.34 8.21
CA PHE A 36 -12.55 -15.16 8.64
C PHE A 36 -11.03 -15.37 8.51
N ALA A 37 -10.54 -16.59 8.75
CA ALA A 37 -9.12 -16.90 8.65
C ALA A 37 -8.60 -16.71 7.21
N LEU A 38 -9.35 -17.16 6.21
CA LEU A 38 -9.00 -16.97 4.79
C LEU A 38 -8.99 -15.50 4.39
N LEU A 39 -9.93 -14.71 4.93
CA LEU A 39 -9.95 -13.26 4.74
C LEU A 39 -8.71 -12.59 5.35
N MET A 40 -8.31 -12.99 6.56
CA MET A 40 -7.09 -12.49 7.21
C MET A 40 -5.82 -12.87 6.46
N VAL A 41 -5.72 -14.11 5.97
CA VAL A 41 -4.60 -14.53 5.11
C VAL A 41 -4.57 -13.68 3.84
N GLY A 42 -5.71 -13.47 3.18
CA GLY A 42 -5.81 -12.57 2.03
C GLY A 42 -5.30 -11.17 2.35
N ARG A 43 -5.69 -10.58 3.49
CA ARG A 43 -5.22 -9.27 3.95
C ARG A 43 -3.72 -9.25 4.26
N ALA A 44 -3.18 -10.29 4.86
CA ALA A 44 -1.75 -10.42 5.12
C ALA A 44 -0.95 -10.45 3.81
N LEU A 45 -1.40 -11.23 2.82
CA LEU A 45 -0.79 -11.28 1.49
C LEU A 45 -0.86 -9.93 0.78
N LEU A 46 -1.98 -9.21 0.91
CA LEU A 46 -2.13 -7.85 0.37
C LEU A 46 -1.08 -6.90 0.97
N GLY A 47 -0.88 -6.96 2.29
CA GLY A 47 0.13 -6.16 2.99
C GLY A 47 1.54 -6.45 2.48
N VAL A 48 1.89 -7.72 2.26
CA VAL A 48 3.18 -8.12 1.68
C VAL A 48 3.34 -7.59 0.25
N ALA A 49 2.29 -7.69 -0.58
CA ALA A 49 2.31 -7.20 -1.95
C ALA A 49 2.50 -5.68 -2.01
N ILE A 50 1.72 -4.92 -1.22
CA ILE A 50 1.79 -3.45 -1.17
C ILE A 50 3.15 -3.00 -0.61
N GLY A 51 3.59 -3.54 0.53
CA GLY A 51 4.86 -3.16 1.14
C GLY A 51 6.07 -3.52 0.25
N GLY A 52 5.97 -4.65 -0.45
CA GLY A 52 6.94 -5.08 -1.44
C GLY A 52 6.99 -4.17 -2.66
N PHE A 53 5.83 -3.85 -3.23
CA PHE A 53 5.67 -2.92 -4.35
C PHE A 53 6.28 -1.56 -4.01
N TRP A 54 5.84 -0.91 -2.93
CA TRP A 54 6.36 0.41 -2.52
C TRP A 54 7.87 0.42 -2.30
N SER A 55 8.43 -0.65 -1.71
CA SER A 55 9.88 -0.78 -1.54
C SER A 55 10.65 -0.82 -2.86
N MET A 56 10.04 -1.34 -3.93
CA MET A 56 10.66 -1.49 -5.25
C MET A 56 10.34 -0.36 -6.22
N SER A 57 9.16 0.28 -6.12
CA SER A 57 8.70 1.33 -7.04
C SER A 57 9.68 2.50 -7.11
N THR A 58 10.10 3.03 -5.95
CA THR A 58 11.12 4.09 -5.89
C THR A 58 12.43 3.65 -6.54
N ALA A 59 12.84 2.40 -6.31
CA ALA A 59 14.08 1.84 -6.86
C ALA A 59 14.03 1.60 -8.37
N ILE A 60 12.83 1.42 -8.95
CA ILE A 60 12.61 1.28 -10.40
C ILE A 60 12.54 2.64 -11.06
N VAL A 61 11.85 3.62 -10.48
CA VAL A 61 11.81 5.00 -11.00
C VAL A 61 13.22 5.57 -11.13
N MET A 62 14.07 5.38 -10.12
CA MET A 62 15.49 5.79 -10.17
C MET A 62 16.33 5.08 -11.25
N ARG A 63 15.86 3.96 -11.82
CA ARG A 63 16.54 3.23 -12.90
C ARG A 63 15.95 3.50 -14.27
N LEU A 64 14.65 3.77 -14.35
CA LEU A 64 13.93 4.00 -15.60
C LEU A 64 14.13 5.43 -16.12
N VAL A 65 14.34 6.38 -15.19
CA VAL A 65 14.36 7.81 -15.48
C VAL A 65 15.76 8.39 -15.23
N PRO A 66 16.28 9.29 -16.10
CA PRO A 66 17.52 10.03 -15.87
C PRO A 66 17.51 10.76 -14.52
N GLN A 67 18.68 10.96 -13.90
CA GLN A 67 18.80 11.51 -12.54
C GLN A 67 18.06 12.84 -12.34
N GLY A 68 18.10 13.74 -13.32
CA GLY A 68 17.38 15.03 -13.27
C GLY A 68 15.86 14.92 -13.34
N MET A 69 15.31 13.79 -13.81
CA MET A 69 13.87 13.57 -13.94
C MET A 69 13.29 12.63 -12.87
N VAL A 70 14.12 12.14 -11.92
CA VAL A 70 13.66 11.30 -10.80
C VAL A 70 12.54 11.97 -9.98
N PRO A 71 12.63 13.27 -9.62
CA PRO A 71 11.54 13.94 -8.91
C PRO A 71 10.23 13.91 -9.70
N LYS A 72 10.27 14.11 -11.02
CA LYS A 72 9.10 14.04 -11.91
C LYS A 72 8.52 12.63 -11.99
N GLY A 73 9.37 11.61 -12.05
CA GLY A 73 8.94 10.21 -12.01
C GLY A 73 8.26 9.83 -10.70
N LEU A 74 8.79 10.29 -9.56
CA LEU A 74 8.16 10.09 -8.25
C LEU A 74 6.88 10.91 -8.10
N ALA A 75 6.82 12.12 -8.66
CA ALA A 75 5.60 12.91 -8.70
C ALA A 75 4.48 12.18 -9.47
N MET A 76 4.81 11.57 -10.62
CA MET A 76 3.85 10.78 -11.39
C MET A 76 3.34 9.55 -10.61
N LEU A 77 4.23 8.85 -9.90
CA LEU A 77 3.86 7.71 -9.04
C LEU A 77 2.91 8.16 -7.91
N ASN A 78 3.21 9.27 -7.24
CA ASN A 78 2.37 9.81 -6.18
C ASN A 78 1.05 10.37 -6.70
N ALA A 79 1.04 10.97 -7.90
CA ALA A 79 -0.19 11.42 -8.56
C ALA A 79 -1.14 10.24 -8.83
N GLY A 80 -0.61 9.11 -9.30
CA GLY A 80 -1.38 7.87 -9.45
C GLY A 80 -1.98 7.40 -8.11
N ASN A 81 -1.19 7.43 -7.03
CA ASN A 81 -1.67 7.08 -5.69
C ASN A 81 -2.77 8.05 -5.19
N ALA A 82 -2.63 9.35 -5.43
CA ALA A 82 -3.63 10.34 -5.06
C ALA A 82 -4.94 10.12 -5.82
N ILE A 83 -4.89 9.96 -7.15
CA ILE A 83 -6.06 9.66 -7.99
C ILE A 83 -6.74 8.37 -7.52
N ALA A 84 -5.95 7.32 -7.27
CA ALA A 84 -6.48 6.05 -6.78
C ALA A 84 -7.18 6.22 -5.42
N ALA A 85 -6.59 6.95 -4.46
CA ALA A 85 -7.20 7.18 -3.16
C ALA A 85 -8.52 7.98 -3.24
N THR A 86 -8.57 9.01 -4.10
CA THR A 86 -9.77 9.82 -4.31
C THR A 86 -10.90 9.03 -4.95
N ILE A 87 -10.59 8.15 -5.90
CA ILE A 87 -11.59 7.38 -6.66
C ILE A 87 -12.01 6.11 -5.90
N ALA A 88 -11.09 5.45 -5.19
CA ALA A 88 -11.33 4.15 -4.55
C ALA A 88 -12.37 4.21 -3.45
N ALA A 89 -12.41 5.27 -2.64
CA ALA A 89 -13.38 5.36 -1.54
C ALA A 89 -14.84 5.51 -2.05
N PRO A 90 -15.17 6.44 -2.97
CA PRO A 90 -16.51 6.54 -3.56
C PRO A 90 -16.93 5.28 -4.33
N LEU A 91 -16.07 4.77 -5.22
CA LEU A 91 -16.38 3.55 -5.99
C LEU A 91 -16.50 2.32 -5.10
N GLY A 92 -15.65 2.19 -4.09
CA GLY A 92 -15.70 1.09 -3.13
C GLY A 92 -16.98 1.10 -2.31
N SER A 93 -17.43 2.29 -1.86
CA SER A 93 -18.70 2.45 -1.14
C SER A 93 -19.90 2.14 -2.05
N PHE A 94 -19.92 2.70 -3.26
CA PHE A 94 -20.99 2.46 -4.23
C PHE A 94 -21.09 0.99 -4.61
N LEU A 95 -19.99 0.38 -5.08
CA LEU A 95 -19.97 -1.04 -5.45
C LEU A 95 -20.25 -1.94 -4.24
N GLY A 96 -19.75 -1.58 -3.06
CA GLY A 96 -20.04 -2.28 -1.81
C GLY A 96 -21.53 -2.31 -1.47
N ALA A 97 -22.27 -1.25 -1.78
CA ALA A 97 -23.72 -1.16 -1.52
C ALA A 97 -24.56 -2.00 -2.49
N TYR A 98 -24.20 -2.06 -3.78
CA TYR A 98 -25.00 -2.75 -4.81
C TYR A 98 -24.63 -4.23 -4.99
N ILE A 99 -23.33 -4.55 -5.07
CA ILE A 99 -22.83 -5.90 -5.40
C ILE A 99 -22.10 -6.56 -4.22
N GLY A 100 -22.13 -5.91 -3.05
CA GLY A 100 -21.43 -6.36 -1.86
C GLY A 100 -19.91 -6.20 -1.96
N TRP A 101 -19.24 -6.33 -0.82
CA TRP A 101 -17.78 -6.25 -0.76
C TRP A 101 -17.09 -7.31 -1.63
N ARG A 102 -17.67 -8.51 -1.75
CA ARG A 102 -17.14 -9.59 -2.60
C ARG A 102 -17.14 -9.20 -4.08
N GLY A 103 -18.24 -8.63 -4.57
CA GLY A 103 -18.34 -8.13 -5.95
C GLY A 103 -17.36 -6.99 -6.23
N ALA A 104 -17.15 -6.10 -5.26
CA ALA A 104 -16.15 -5.05 -5.38
C ALA A 104 -14.72 -5.61 -5.54
N PHE A 105 -14.32 -6.60 -4.74
CA PHE A 105 -13.02 -7.27 -4.91
C PHE A 105 -12.91 -8.04 -6.23
N PHE A 106 -14.01 -8.66 -6.69
CA PHE A 106 -14.05 -9.34 -7.98
C PHE A 106 -13.79 -8.38 -9.15
N LEU A 107 -14.23 -7.12 -9.08
CA LEU A 107 -13.93 -6.09 -10.09
C LEU A 107 -12.47 -5.59 -10.03
N VAL A 108 -11.82 -5.66 -8.87
CA VAL A 108 -10.41 -5.28 -8.72
C VAL A 108 -9.47 -6.31 -9.35
N VAL A 109 -9.83 -7.60 -9.33
CA VAL A 109 -9.05 -8.69 -9.94
C VAL A 109 -8.74 -8.48 -11.44
N PRO A 110 -9.72 -8.23 -12.33
CA PRO A 110 -9.45 -7.99 -13.75
C PRO A 110 -8.65 -6.70 -13.98
N LEU A 111 -8.85 -5.66 -13.18
CA LEU A 111 -7.99 -4.46 -13.23
C LEU A 111 -6.53 -4.80 -12.87
N GLY A 112 -6.32 -5.65 -11.86
CA GLY A 112 -5.01 -6.17 -11.52
C GLY A 112 -4.38 -7.00 -12.64
N LEU A 113 -5.17 -7.84 -13.33
CA LEU A 113 -4.72 -8.60 -14.50
C LEU A 113 -4.36 -7.70 -15.68
N LEU A 114 -5.15 -6.68 -15.97
CA LEU A 114 -4.84 -5.68 -17.00
C LEU A 114 -3.53 -4.94 -16.68
N ALA A 115 -3.37 -4.52 -15.42
CA ALA A 115 -2.13 -3.91 -14.95
C ALA A 115 -0.94 -4.87 -15.06
N LEU A 116 -1.13 -6.16 -14.77
CA LEU A 116 -0.10 -7.20 -14.92
C LEU A 116 0.34 -7.35 -16.37
N VAL A 117 -0.61 -7.44 -17.30
CA VAL A 117 -0.35 -7.55 -18.75
C VAL A 117 0.37 -6.29 -19.25
N TRP A 118 -0.13 -5.11 -18.90
CA TRP A 118 0.50 -3.84 -19.26
C TRP A 118 1.92 -3.75 -18.72
N GLN A 119 2.11 -4.09 -17.44
CA GLN A 119 3.44 -4.13 -16.83
C GLN A 119 4.36 -5.13 -17.53
N TRP A 120 3.84 -6.29 -17.94
CA TRP A 120 4.63 -7.28 -18.66
C TRP A 120 5.09 -6.74 -20.02
N ILE A 121 4.24 -6.04 -20.76
CA ILE A 121 4.57 -5.50 -22.08
C ILE A 121 5.48 -4.28 -21.97
N SER A 122 5.20 -3.37 -21.04
CA SER A 122 5.87 -2.07 -20.93
C SER A 122 7.17 -2.08 -20.14
N LEU A 123 7.40 -3.01 -19.19
CA LEU A 123 8.66 -3.03 -18.45
C LEU A 123 9.78 -3.71 -19.27
N PRO A 124 10.85 -2.97 -19.62
CA PRO A 124 12.05 -3.58 -20.18
C PRO A 124 12.73 -4.47 -19.12
N ALA A 125 13.53 -5.43 -19.57
CA ALA A 125 14.35 -6.24 -18.68
C ALA A 125 15.28 -5.31 -17.87
N LEU A 126 15.31 -5.49 -16.55
CA LEU A 126 16.06 -4.66 -15.61
C LEU A 126 17.11 -5.53 -14.90
N PRO A 127 18.20 -5.91 -15.61
CA PRO A 127 19.16 -6.88 -15.14
C PRO A 127 19.75 -6.51 -13.76
N PRO A 128 20.11 -7.53 -12.95
CA PRO A 128 20.74 -7.30 -11.67
C PRO A 128 22.09 -6.61 -11.85
N ARG A 129 22.17 -5.30 -11.55
CA ARG A 129 23.47 -4.64 -11.30
C ARG A 129 24.10 -5.32 -10.08
N GLN A 130 25.16 -6.08 -10.28
CA GLN A 130 25.98 -6.66 -9.21
C GLN A 130 26.49 -5.52 -8.32
N ARG A 131 25.84 -5.32 -7.18
CA ARG A 131 26.33 -4.37 -6.18
C ARG A 131 27.40 -5.09 -5.38
N LYS A 132 28.67 -4.70 -5.58
CA LYS A 132 29.81 -5.11 -4.74
C LYS A 132 29.58 -4.60 -3.30
N ARG A 133 28.83 -5.37 -2.50
CA ARG A 133 28.86 -5.46 -1.02
C ARG A 133 27.47 -5.86 -0.48
N PRO A 134 27.37 -6.93 0.32
CA PRO A 134 26.18 -7.24 1.06
C PRO A 134 26.13 -6.34 2.30
N GLY A 135 25.69 -5.09 2.16
CA GLY A 135 25.31 -4.32 3.35
C GLY A 135 24.13 -5.02 4.02
N ASN A 136 24.25 -5.39 5.30
CA ASN A 136 23.12 -5.88 6.10
C ASN A 136 22.20 -4.68 6.36
N PRO A 137 20.99 -4.62 5.78
CA PRO A 137 20.09 -3.49 6.02
C PRO A 137 19.70 -3.36 7.49
N LEU A 138 19.74 -4.44 8.26
CA LEU A 138 19.52 -4.42 9.71
C LEU A 138 20.70 -3.78 10.47
N ALA A 139 21.91 -3.73 9.90
CA ALA A 139 23.03 -3.04 10.54
C ALA A 139 22.81 -1.51 10.61
N LEU A 140 21.92 -0.95 9.79
CA LEU A 140 21.53 0.46 9.86
C LEU A 140 20.69 0.76 11.12
N LEU A 141 19.94 -0.22 11.65
CA LEU A 141 19.23 -0.08 12.92
C LEU A 141 20.19 0.01 14.13
N GLY A 142 21.45 -0.39 13.96
CA GLY A 142 22.48 -0.16 14.97
C GLY A 142 22.84 1.32 15.15
N ARG A 143 22.42 2.20 14.23
CA ARG A 143 22.58 3.66 14.37
C ARG A 143 21.38 4.23 15.09
N LEU A 144 21.59 4.74 16.31
CA LEU A 144 20.55 5.30 17.15
C LEU A 144 19.64 6.34 16.45
N PRO A 145 20.17 7.30 15.64
CA PRO A 145 19.30 8.24 14.93
C PRO A 145 18.38 7.58 13.90
N VAL A 146 18.83 6.50 13.25
CA VAL A 146 18.03 5.75 12.27
C VAL A 146 16.98 4.91 12.99
N ALA A 147 17.33 4.27 14.09
CA ALA A 147 16.41 3.47 14.89
C ALA A 147 15.28 4.33 15.46
N ILE A 148 15.62 5.50 16.04
CA ILE A 148 14.64 6.46 16.53
C ILE A 148 13.77 6.96 15.38
N GLY A 149 14.35 7.39 14.25
CA GLY A 149 13.57 7.84 13.10
C GLY A 149 12.59 6.78 12.59
N MET A 150 13.02 5.52 12.50
CA MET A 150 12.14 4.40 12.12
C MET A 150 11.04 4.14 13.16
N ALA A 151 11.37 4.19 14.46
CA ALA A 151 10.39 4.01 15.53
C ALA A 151 9.36 5.15 15.56
N SER A 152 9.78 6.40 15.39
CA SER A 152 8.90 7.56 15.30
C SER A 152 7.94 7.46 14.11
N ILE A 153 8.44 7.10 12.93
CA ILE A 153 7.59 6.87 11.75
C ILE A 153 6.62 5.71 11.99
N MET A 154 7.09 4.62 12.61
CA MET A 154 6.24 3.46 12.92
C MET A 154 5.11 3.83 13.89
N MET A 155 5.42 4.58 14.96
CA MET A 155 4.43 5.08 15.92
C MET A 155 3.45 6.06 15.28
N LEU A 156 3.93 6.97 14.42
CA LEU A 156 3.09 7.93 13.70
C LEU A 156 2.05 7.21 12.84
N PHE A 157 2.48 6.28 11.98
CA PHE A 157 1.56 5.53 11.13
C PHE A 157 0.66 4.59 11.95
N MET A 158 1.19 3.96 13.00
CA MET A 158 0.38 3.10 13.89
C MET A 158 -0.75 3.90 14.55
N GLY A 159 -0.46 5.08 15.09
CA GLY A 159 -1.46 5.98 15.66
C GLY A 159 -2.49 6.43 14.62
N GLN A 160 -2.03 6.83 13.43
CA GLN A 160 -2.92 7.24 12.33
C GLN A 160 -3.88 6.11 11.92
N PHE A 161 -3.38 4.90 11.68
CA PHE A 161 -4.23 3.77 11.27
C PHE A 161 -5.15 3.27 12.39
N ALA A 162 -4.69 3.29 13.64
CA ALA A 162 -5.53 2.95 14.79
C ALA A 162 -6.72 3.91 14.91
N LEU A 163 -6.46 5.21 14.77
CA LEU A 163 -7.50 6.23 14.78
C LEU A 163 -8.49 6.01 13.62
N PHE A 164 -8.01 5.87 12.38
CA PHE A 164 -8.89 5.62 11.23
C PHE A 164 -9.75 4.35 11.35
N THR A 165 -9.24 3.30 11.99
CA THR A 165 -9.92 2.00 12.07
C THR A 165 -10.91 1.93 13.23
N TYR A 166 -10.56 2.48 14.40
CA TYR A 166 -11.31 2.25 15.64
C TYR A 166 -12.01 3.48 16.20
N LEU A 167 -11.75 4.67 15.68
CA LEU A 167 -12.35 5.90 16.22
C LEU A 167 -13.88 5.84 16.18
N ARG A 168 -14.46 5.49 15.03
CA ARG A 168 -15.93 5.42 14.90
C ARG A 168 -16.55 4.33 15.79
N PRO A 169 -16.10 3.05 15.75
CA PRO A 169 -16.61 2.03 16.67
C PRO A 169 -16.45 2.41 18.14
N PHE A 170 -15.34 3.06 18.53
CA PHE A 170 -15.09 3.45 19.91
C PHE A 170 -16.07 4.56 20.39
N LEU A 171 -16.28 5.59 19.57
CA LEU A 171 -17.20 6.69 19.86
C LEU A 171 -18.66 6.22 19.92
N GLU A 172 -19.04 5.27 19.06
CA GLU A 172 -20.39 4.69 19.02
C GLU A 172 -20.62 3.68 20.17
N SER A 173 -19.68 2.76 20.42
CA SER A 173 -19.90 1.64 21.37
C SER A 173 -19.51 1.94 22.82
N VAL A 174 -18.46 2.73 23.06
CA VAL A 174 -17.94 3.02 24.40
C VAL A 174 -18.45 4.37 24.89
N THR A 175 -18.28 5.42 24.07
CA THR A 175 -18.64 6.79 24.46
C THR A 175 -20.14 7.08 24.28
N ARG A 176 -20.86 6.23 23.52
CA ARG A 176 -22.29 6.34 23.20
C ARG A 176 -22.69 7.74 22.73
N LEU A 177 -21.85 8.35 21.91
CA LEU A 177 -22.12 9.68 21.38
C LEU A 177 -23.24 9.64 20.35
N ASP A 178 -24.11 10.65 20.39
CA ASP A 178 -25.13 10.85 19.36
C ASP A 178 -24.48 11.21 18.01
N ILE A 179 -25.18 10.92 16.92
CA ILE A 179 -24.73 11.04 15.52
C ILE A 179 -24.24 12.47 15.22
N ALA A 180 -24.89 13.48 15.81
CA ALA A 180 -24.52 14.88 15.65
C ALA A 180 -23.15 15.21 16.27
N ALA A 181 -22.86 14.70 17.47
CA ALA A 181 -21.58 14.89 18.14
C ALA A 181 -20.45 14.14 17.41
N LEU A 182 -20.73 12.93 16.91
CA LEU A 182 -19.79 12.15 16.11
C LEU A 182 -19.44 12.87 14.79
N SER A 183 -20.45 13.41 14.11
CA SER A 183 -20.26 14.19 12.88
C SER A 183 -19.43 15.46 13.13
N ALA A 184 -19.66 16.15 14.25
CA ALA A 184 -18.88 17.33 14.64
C ALA A 184 -17.41 17.00 14.93
N ILE A 185 -17.12 15.88 15.61
CA ILE A 185 -15.75 15.42 15.87
C ILE A 185 -15.03 15.05 14.57
N LEU A 186 -15.70 14.31 13.67
CA LEU A 186 -15.14 13.96 12.37
C LEU A 186 -14.88 15.21 11.50
N LEU A 187 -15.77 16.20 11.55
CA LEU A 187 -15.60 17.47 10.84
C LEU A 187 -14.43 18.28 11.40
N ALA A 188 -14.32 18.40 12.73
CA ALA A 188 -13.20 19.07 13.39
C ALA A 188 -11.86 18.40 13.07
N MET A 189 -11.81 17.07 13.01
CA MET A 189 -10.65 16.33 12.54
C MET A 189 -10.31 16.63 11.07
N GLY A 190 -11.31 16.68 10.20
CA GLY A 190 -11.12 17.05 8.79
C GLY A 190 -10.52 18.46 8.65
N LEU A 191 -11.04 19.43 9.42
CA LEU A 191 -10.53 20.80 9.45
C LEU A 191 -9.10 20.89 10.01
N ALA A 192 -8.81 20.19 11.11
CA ALA A 192 -7.47 20.12 11.67
C ALA A 192 -6.47 19.49 10.68
N GLY A 193 -6.91 18.49 9.91
CA GLY A 193 -6.11 17.90 8.83
C GLY A 193 -5.77 18.89 7.73
N VAL A 194 -6.74 19.70 7.30
CA VAL A 194 -6.53 20.75 6.28
C VAL A 194 -5.63 21.88 6.80
N LEU A 195 -5.80 22.29 8.06
CA LEU A 195 -4.95 23.32 8.68
C LEU A 195 -3.51 22.85 8.93
N GLY A 196 -3.31 21.53 9.07
CA GLY A 196 -2.00 20.92 9.29
C GLY A 196 -1.20 20.59 8.02
N THR A 197 -1.84 20.58 6.86
CA THR A 197 -1.21 20.41 5.53
C THR A 197 -0.76 21.73 4.93
#